data_AF-A0A291GBW9-F1
#
_entry.id   AF-A0A291GBW9-F1
#
_cell.length_a   1.000
_cell.length_b   1.000
_cell.length_c   1.000
_cell.angle_alpha   90.00
_cell.angle_beta   90.00
_cell.angle_gamma   90.00
#
_symmetry.space_group_name_H-M   'P 1'
#
loop_
_entity.id
_entity.type
_entity.pdbx_description
1 polymer ?
#
loop_
_entity_poly.entity_id
_entity_poly.type
_entity_poly.pdbx_seq_one_letter_code
_entity_poly.pdbx_strand_id
1 'polypeptide(L)'
;MNELDERLSRIRRQKAEARSTAADDLAQLKEGLAAAQNKLSELDAAQQTLSEAVEADSRRIVALRRRVTVGVVLVALVAALALALTGAVASRMVDEARTEAVRIRTENTQEIAEARAEGEAALLALADRLASRETVLTAEIEAIGADLAQLGADRDAARADLEHFAELRRQIGFDLVPYRNRVVIVVPQGETITRWNAPGLSNLARYNGRMFRVVQVD
;
A
#
# COMPACT_ATOMS: atom_id res chain seq x y z
N MET A 1 -58.10 -104.59 93.32
CA MET A 1 -58.22 -103.51 92.30
C MET A 1 -57.17 -103.78 91.23
N ASN A 2 -57.57 -103.80 89.96
CA ASN A 2 -56.89 -104.51 88.88
C ASN A 2 -55.89 -103.60 88.11
N GLU A 3 -54.62 -104.00 88.06
CA GLU A 3 -53.50 -103.32 87.36
C GLU A 3 -53.74 -103.11 85.85
N LEU A 4 -54.64 -103.91 85.26
CA LEU A 4 -55.07 -103.82 83.87
C LEU A 4 -55.86 -102.53 83.56
N ASP A 5 -56.69 -102.05 84.48
CA ASP A 5 -57.52 -100.86 84.25
C ASP A 5 -56.69 -99.56 84.27
N GLU A 6 -55.62 -99.54 85.08
CA GLU A 6 -54.71 -98.40 85.20
C GLU A 6 -53.74 -98.28 84.00
N ARG A 7 -53.39 -99.41 83.38
CA ARG A 7 -52.67 -99.41 82.09
C ARG A 7 -53.58 -98.94 80.94
N LEU A 8 -54.85 -99.37 80.95
CA LEU A 8 -55.82 -98.98 79.93
C LEU A 8 -56.16 -97.48 79.98
N SER A 9 -56.24 -96.89 81.18
CA SER A 9 -56.46 -95.44 81.34
C SER A 9 -55.25 -94.61 80.89
N ARG A 10 -54.01 -95.05 81.20
CA ARG A 10 -52.77 -94.41 80.73
C ARG A 10 -52.65 -94.44 79.21
N ILE A 11 -52.92 -95.58 78.57
CA ILE A 11 -52.87 -95.70 77.10
C ILE A 11 -53.93 -94.82 76.44
N ARG A 12 -55.15 -94.74 77.00
CA ARG A 12 -56.20 -93.85 76.47
C ARG A 12 -55.82 -92.37 76.60
N ARG A 13 -55.17 -91.97 77.69
CA ARG A 13 -54.70 -90.60 77.92
C ARG A 13 -53.57 -90.24 76.96
N GLN A 14 -52.56 -91.11 76.80
CA GLN A 14 -51.48 -90.92 75.82
C GLN A 14 -52.01 -90.85 74.39
N LYS A 15 -53.00 -91.67 74.03
CA LYS A 15 -53.64 -91.61 72.71
C LYS A 15 -54.40 -90.31 72.49
N ALA A 16 -55.05 -89.77 73.52
CA ALA A 16 -55.75 -88.49 73.43
C ALA A 16 -54.78 -87.31 73.31
N GLU A 17 -53.72 -87.29 74.11
CA GLU A 17 -52.65 -86.27 74.06
C GLU A 17 -51.92 -86.29 72.71
N ALA A 18 -51.49 -87.46 72.23
CA ALA A 18 -50.84 -87.58 70.93
C ALA A 18 -51.74 -87.14 69.76
N ARG A 19 -53.06 -87.35 69.87
CA ARG A 19 -54.03 -86.89 68.88
C ARG A 19 -54.26 -85.38 68.93
N SER A 20 -54.17 -84.77 70.11
CA SER A 20 -54.21 -83.31 70.28
C SER A 20 -52.99 -82.66 69.65
N THR A 21 -51.79 -83.10 70.04
CA THR A 21 -50.53 -82.56 69.51
C THR A 21 -50.43 -82.71 68.00
N ALA A 22 -50.81 -83.88 67.47
CA ALA A 22 -50.84 -84.09 66.02
C ALA A 22 -51.88 -83.21 65.31
N ALA A 23 -52.99 -82.83 65.96
CA ALA A 23 -53.96 -81.91 65.37
C ALA A 23 -53.44 -80.47 65.38
N ASP A 24 -52.77 -80.05 66.46
CA ASP A 24 -52.16 -78.72 66.60
C ASP A 24 -50.99 -78.54 65.62
N ASP A 25 -50.11 -79.53 65.47
CA ASP A 25 -49.00 -79.52 64.51
C ASP A 25 -49.51 -79.41 63.06
N LEU A 26 -50.60 -80.12 62.75
CA LEU A 26 -51.21 -80.09 61.41
C LEU A 26 -51.92 -78.76 61.14
N ALA A 27 -52.50 -78.13 62.16
CA ALA A 27 -53.05 -76.78 62.06
C ALA A 27 -51.92 -75.75 61.80
N GLN A 28 -50.82 -75.83 62.54
CA GLN A 28 -49.67 -74.93 62.38
C GLN A 28 -48.99 -75.09 61.02
N LEU A 29 -48.87 -76.33 60.50
CA LEU A 29 -48.35 -76.58 59.15
C LEU A 29 -49.29 -76.05 58.05
N LYS A 30 -50.61 -76.16 58.24
CA LYS A 30 -51.58 -75.58 57.28
C LYS A 30 -51.51 -74.06 57.26
N GLU A 31 -51.38 -73.43 58.41
CA GLU A 31 -51.21 -71.98 58.53
C GLU A 31 -49.88 -71.52 57.90
N GLY A 32 -48.78 -72.25 58.17
CA GLY A 32 -47.48 -71.99 57.54
C GLY A 32 -47.51 -72.16 56.02
N LEU A 33 -48.22 -73.16 55.51
CA LEU A 33 -48.40 -73.38 54.07
C LEU A 33 -49.22 -72.25 53.43
N ALA A 34 -50.31 -71.82 54.07
CA ALA A 34 -51.13 -70.71 53.59
C ALA A 34 -50.33 -69.40 53.58
N ALA A 35 -49.54 -69.13 54.63
CA ALA A 35 -48.66 -67.96 54.69
C ALA A 35 -47.57 -67.99 53.61
N ALA A 36 -46.99 -69.16 53.34
CA ALA A 36 -45.99 -69.34 52.28
C ALA A 36 -46.60 -69.15 50.88
N GLN A 37 -47.81 -69.68 50.64
CA GLN A 37 -48.54 -69.49 49.39
C GLN A 37 -48.90 -68.02 49.15
N ASN A 38 -49.35 -67.31 50.19
CA ASN A 38 -49.61 -65.87 50.10
C ASN A 38 -48.33 -65.10 49.74
N LYS A 39 -47.21 -65.36 50.42
CA LYS A 39 -45.92 -64.71 50.09
C LYS A 39 -45.43 -65.03 48.68
N LEU A 40 -45.66 -66.25 48.19
CA LEU A 40 -45.31 -66.62 46.82
C LEU A 40 -46.14 -65.81 45.81
N SER A 41 -47.45 -65.66 46.06
CA SER A 41 -48.33 -64.86 45.21
C SER A 41 -47.99 -63.37 45.22
N GLU A 42 -47.55 -62.82 46.37
CA GLU A 42 -47.06 -61.45 46.49
C GLU A 42 -45.76 -61.26 45.71
N LEU A 43 -44.83 -62.23 45.78
CA LEU A 43 -43.58 -62.22 45.02
C LEU A 43 -43.82 -62.34 43.51
N ASP A 44 -44.75 -63.18 43.08
CA ASP A 44 -45.12 -63.31 41.65
C ASP A 44 -45.75 -62.01 41.13
N ALA A 45 -46.60 -61.36 41.92
CA ALA A 45 -47.16 -60.05 41.57
C ALA A 45 -46.07 -58.96 41.50
N ALA A 46 -45.13 -58.96 42.45
CA ALA A 46 -43.98 -58.06 42.43
C ALA A 46 -43.08 -58.32 41.21
N GLN A 47 -42.88 -59.59 40.83
CA GLN A 47 -42.09 -59.95 39.65
C GLN A 47 -42.77 -59.52 38.35
N GLN A 48 -44.10 -59.66 38.25
CA GLN A 48 -44.86 -59.18 37.08
C GLN A 48 -44.77 -57.66 36.93
N THR A 49 -44.98 -56.90 38.00
CA THR A 49 -44.87 -55.43 37.95
C THR A 49 -43.46 -54.95 37.58
N LEU A 50 -42.42 -55.62 38.09
CA LEU A 50 -41.03 -55.30 37.74
C LEU A 50 -40.73 -55.62 36.27
N SER A 51 -41.23 -56.75 35.76
CA SER A 51 -41.07 -57.14 34.36
C SER A 51 -41.74 -56.13 33.41
N GLU A 52 -42.95 -55.69 33.72
CA GLU A 52 -43.66 -54.67 32.94
C GLU A 52 -42.93 -53.31 32.95
N ALA A 53 -42.39 -52.91 34.11
CA ALA A 53 -41.60 -51.69 34.23
C ALA A 53 -40.32 -51.75 33.37
N VAL A 54 -39.60 -52.88 33.41
CA VAL A 54 -38.37 -53.10 32.62
C VAL A 54 -38.66 -53.10 31.12
N GLU A 55 -39.79 -53.67 30.68
CA GLU A 55 -40.20 -53.62 29.27
C GLU A 55 -40.61 -52.21 28.81
N ALA A 56 -41.29 -51.46 29.67
CA ALA A 56 -41.68 -50.08 29.39
C ALA A 56 -40.44 -49.18 29.25
N ASP A 57 -39.46 -49.32 30.14
CA ASP A 57 -38.23 -48.54 30.10
C ASP A 57 -37.30 -48.97 28.95
N SER A 58 -37.25 -50.26 28.61
CA SER A 58 -36.52 -50.75 27.44
C SER A 58 -37.05 -50.13 26.14
N ARG A 59 -38.38 -50.04 26.00
CA ARG A 59 -39.01 -49.37 24.84
C ARG A 59 -38.70 -47.88 24.79
N ARG A 60 -38.70 -47.19 25.94
CA ARG A 60 -38.33 -45.77 26.04
C ARG A 60 -36.86 -45.54 25.67
N ILE A 61 -35.95 -46.38 26.14
CA ILE A 61 -34.51 -46.28 25.82
C ILE A 61 -34.26 -46.44 24.32
N VAL A 62 -34.92 -47.41 23.66
CA VAL A 62 -34.80 -47.60 22.21
C VAL A 62 -35.34 -46.39 21.45
N ALA A 63 -36.49 -45.84 21.86
CA ALA A 63 -37.06 -44.65 21.25
C ALA A 63 -36.15 -43.42 21.45
N LEU A 64 -35.57 -43.25 22.63
CA LEU A 64 -34.64 -42.16 22.93
C LEU A 64 -33.36 -42.27 22.10
N ARG A 65 -32.76 -43.47 22.02
CA ARG A 65 -31.57 -43.73 21.19
C ARG A 65 -31.83 -43.35 19.74
N ARG A 66 -32.96 -43.78 19.17
CA ARG A 66 -33.31 -43.45 17.77
C ARG A 66 -33.42 -41.94 17.56
N ARG A 67 -34.03 -41.20 18.49
CA ARG A 67 -34.13 -39.72 18.39
C ARG A 67 -32.77 -39.05 18.50
N VAL A 68 -31.91 -39.51 19.40
CA VAL A 68 -30.55 -38.97 19.55
C VAL A 68 -29.72 -39.24 18.29
N THR A 69 -29.76 -40.45 17.74
CA THR A 69 -29.03 -40.77 16.50
C THR A 69 -29.51 -39.92 15.33
N VAL A 70 -30.82 -39.76 15.14
CA VAL A 70 -31.38 -38.89 14.10
C VAL A 70 -30.97 -37.43 14.33
N GLY A 71 -31.02 -36.94 15.56
CA GLY A 71 -30.60 -35.59 15.92
C GLY A 71 -29.13 -35.33 15.59
N VAL A 72 -28.23 -36.25 15.97
CA VAL A 72 -26.79 -36.14 15.67
C VAL A 72 -26.53 -36.14 14.17
N VAL A 73 -27.21 -37.00 13.40
CA VAL A 73 -27.07 -37.05 11.94
C VAL A 73 -27.55 -35.75 11.29
N LEU A 74 -28.67 -35.19 11.74
CA LEU A 74 -29.16 -33.91 11.23
C LEU A 74 -28.20 -32.76 11.53
N VAL A 75 -27.66 -32.70 12.75
CA VAL A 75 -26.65 -31.67 13.12
C VAL A 75 -25.40 -31.82 12.25
N ALA A 76 -24.90 -33.04 12.04
CA ALA A 76 -23.75 -33.29 11.19
C ALA A 76 -24.00 -32.88 9.73
N LEU A 77 -25.19 -33.18 9.19
CA LEU A 77 -25.57 -32.77 7.83
C LEU A 77 -25.67 -31.25 7.68
N VAL A 78 -26.27 -30.56 8.66
CA VAL A 78 -26.34 -29.10 8.65
C VAL A 78 -24.95 -28.46 8.74
N ALA A 79 -24.06 -29.00 9.59
CA ALA A 79 -22.69 -28.52 9.70
C ALA A 79 -21.90 -28.74 8.39
N ALA A 80 -22.04 -29.91 7.76
CA ALA A 80 -21.42 -30.19 6.47
C ALA A 80 -21.94 -29.28 5.36
N LEU A 81 -23.26 -29.03 5.32
CA LEU A 81 -23.88 -28.10 4.38
C LEU A 81 -23.37 -26.67 4.58
N ALA A 82 -23.29 -26.20 5.83
CA ALA A 82 -22.76 -24.89 6.15
C ALA A 82 -21.29 -24.75 5.69
N LEU A 83 -20.44 -25.75 5.95
CA LEU A 83 -19.05 -25.78 5.49
C LEU A 83 -18.92 -25.77 3.96
N ALA A 84 -19.78 -26.52 3.26
CA ALA A 84 -19.78 -26.54 1.80
C ALA A 84 -20.19 -25.18 1.21
N LEU A 85 -21.22 -24.55 1.77
CA LEU A 85 -21.69 -23.22 1.33
C LEU A 85 -20.66 -22.13 1.60
N THR A 86 -20.04 -22.10 2.79
CA THR A 86 -19.00 -21.11 3.10
C THR A 86 -17.75 -21.31 2.25
N GLY A 87 -17.34 -22.56 2.00
CA GLY A 87 -16.24 -22.88 1.10
C GLY A 87 -16.50 -22.40 -0.34
N ALA A 88 -17.71 -22.60 -0.87
CA ALA A 88 -18.08 -22.18 -2.21
C ALA A 88 -18.16 -20.64 -2.37
N VAL A 89 -18.62 -19.93 -1.34
CA VAL A 89 -18.61 -18.46 -1.34
C VAL A 89 -17.17 -17.95 -1.26
N ALA A 90 -16.34 -18.52 -0.40
CA ALA A 90 -14.95 -18.14 -0.26
C ALA A 90 -14.16 -18.35 -1.56
N SER A 91 -14.38 -19.46 -2.27
CA SER A 91 -13.71 -19.70 -3.56
C SER A 91 -14.10 -18.66 -4.61
N ARG A 92 -15.39 -18.32 -4.72
CA ARG A 92 -15.86 -17.28 -5.65
C ARG A 92 -15.26 -15.92 -5.34
N MET A 93 -15.21 -15.53 -4.06
CA MET A 93 -14.58 -14.27 -3.66
C MET A 93 -13.09 -14.23 -4.00
N VAL A 94 -12.38 -15.36 -3.84
CA VAL A 94 -10.96 -15.46 -4.22
C VAL A 94 -10.77 -15.35 -5.72
N ASP A 95 -11.62 -15.98 -6.52
CA ASP A 95 -11.55 -15.91 -7.99
C ASP A 95 -11.89 -14.52 -8.52
N GLU A 96 -12.88 -13.85 -7.92
CA GLU A 96 -13.23 -12.46 -8.23
C GLU A 96 -12.09 -11.52 -7.85
N ALA A 97 -11.51 -11.67 -6.65
CA ALA A 97 -10.35 -10.88 -6.22
C ALA A 97 -9.12 -11.13 -7.11
N ARG A 98 -8.90 -12.35 -7.59
CA ARG A 98 -7.83 -12.67 -8.54
C ARG A 98 -8.06 -12.01 -9.90
N THR A 99 -9.30 -12.06 -10.40
CA THR A 99 -9.68 -11.43 -11.67
C THR A 99 -9.47 -9.93 -11.60
N GLU A 100 -9.92 -9.31 -10.51
CA GLU A 100 -9.77 -7.88 -10.27
C GLU A 100 -8.30 -7.49 -10.09
N ALA A 101 -7.51 -8.28 -9.37
CA ALA A 101 -6.07 -8.04 -9.23
C ALA A 101 -5.33 -8.14 -10.57
N VAL A 102 -5.73 -9.06 -11.45
CA VAL A 102 -5.18 -9.14 -12.82
C VAL A 102 -5.58 -7.92 -13.62
N ARG A 103 -6.86 -7.51 -13.58
CA ARG A 103 -7.35 -6.30 -14.24
C ARG A 103 -6.56 -5.06 -13.82
N ILE A 104 -6.43 -4.83 -12.51
CA ILE A 104 -5.66 -3.70 -11.96
C ILE A 104 -4.19 -3.76 -12.39
N ARG A 105 -3.57 -4.95 -12.38
CA ARG A 105 -2.18 -5.08 -12.85
C ARG A 105 -2.05 -4.72 -14.33
N THR A 106 -2.96 -5.20 -15.18
CA THR A 106 -2.95 -4.90 -16.60
C THR A 106 -3.15 -3.40 -16.86
N GLU A 107 -4.14 -2.78 -16.21
CA GLU A 107 -4.39 -1.34 -16.29
C GLU A 107 -3.18 -0.54 -15.82
N ASN A 108 -2.64 -0.83 -14.63
CA ASN A 108 -1.45 -0.15 -14.11
C ASN A 108 -0.23 -0.34 -15.02
N THR A 109 -0.02 -1.53 -15.61
CA THR A 109 1.10 -1.72 -16.53
C THR A 109 0.96 -0.88 -17.80
N GLN A 110 -0.27 -0.69 -18.28
CA GLN A 110 -0.53 0.16 -19.44
C GLN A 110 -0.32 1.64 -19.08
N GLU A 111 -0.89 2.12 -17.97
CA GLU A 111 -0.71 3.50 -17.51
C GLU A 111 0.78 3.83 -17.26
N ILE A 112 1.54 2.91 -16.66
CA ILE A 112 2.99 3.08 -16.46
C ILE A 112 3.74 3.12 -17.79
N ALA A 113 3.34 2.31 -18.78
CA ALA A 113 3.96 2.31 -20.10
C ALA A 113 3.69 3.63 -20.85
N GLU A 114 2.46 4.12 -20.80
CA GLU A 114 2.05 5.40 -21.39
C GLU A 114 2.80 6.56 -20.71
N ALA A 115 2.81 6.62 -19.38
CA ALA A 115 3.54 7.64 -18.63
C ALA A 115 5.06 7.61 -18.90
N ARG A 116 5.65 6.42 -19.11
CA ARG A 116 7.05 6.30 -19.52
C ARG A 116 7.28 6.83 -20.93
N ALA A 117 6.42 6.49 -21.89
CA ALA A 117 6.54 6.98 -23.26
C ALA A 117 6.39 8.51 -23.33
N GLU A 118 5.44 9.09 -22.59
CA GLU A 118 5.29 10.54 -22.45
C GLU A 118 6.51 11.19 -21.79
N GLY A 119 7.04 10.56 -20.74
CA GLY A 119 8.26 11.00 -20.05
C GLY A 119 9.49 11.00 -20.97
N GLU A 120 9.70 9.91 -21.73
CA GLU A 120 10.79 9.79 -22.70
C GLU A 120 10.67 10.83 -23.82
N ALA A 121 9.45 11.06 -24.35
CA ALA A 121 9.20 12.10 -25.35
C ALA A 121 9.48 13.50 -24.81
N ALA A 122 9.10 13.78 -23.56
CA ALA A 122 9.39 15.06 -22.91
C ALA A 122 10.90 15.28 -22.69
N LEU A 123 11.64 14.23 -22.32
CA LEU A 123 13.09 14.28 -22.16
C LEU A 123 13.80 14.54 -23.50
N LEU A 124 13.38 13.86 -24.57
CA LEU A 124 13.90 14.10 -25.93
C LEU A 124 13.65 15.54 -26.37
N ALA A 125 12.42 16.05 -26.20
CA ALA A 125 12.08 17.43 -26.53
C ALA A 125 12.91 18.45 -25.73
N LEU A 126 13.23 18.15 -24.46
CA LEU A 126 14.07 19.00 -23.63
C LEU A 126 15.54 18.95 -24.08
N ALA A 127 16.05 17.77 -24.43
CA ALA A 127 17.39 17.60 -24.98
C ALA A 127 17.58 18.36 -26.30
N ASP A 128 16.61 18.28 -27.21
CA ASP A 128 16.63 19.02 -28.49
C ASP A 128 16.63 20.54 -28.26
N ARG A 129 15.81 21.03 -27.31
CA ARG A 129 15.80 22.45 -26.94
C ARG A 129 17.14 22.88 -26.36
N LEU A 130 17.76 22.07 -25.50
CA LEU A 130 19.07 22.37 -24.93
C LEU A 130 20.14 22.42 -26.02
N ALA A 131 20.20 21.43 -26.91
CA ALA A 131 21.13 21.42 -28.04
C ALA A 131 20.95 22.65 -28.93
N SER A 132 19.70 23.03 -29.25
CA SER A 132 19.42 24.24 -30.03
C SER A 132 19.91 25.51 -29.33
N ARG A 133 19.70 25.63 -28.01
CA ARG A 133 20.15 26.79 -27.24
C ARG A 133 21.66 26.86 -27.14
N GLU A 134 22.31 25.71 -26.96
CA GLU A 134 23.76 25.62 -26.94
C GLU A 134 24.35 26.10 -28.27
N THR A 135 23.82 25.64 -29.41
CA THR A 135 24.29 26.09 -30.73
C THR A 135 24.12 27.60 -30.93
N VAL A 136 23.00 28.18 -30.50
CA VAL A 136 22.76 29.63 -30.59
C VAL A 136 23.72 30.39 -29.69
N LEU A 137 23.91 29.96 -28.44
CA LEU A 137 24.82 30.60 -27.50
C LEU A 137 26.28 30.52 -27.97
N THR A 138 26.71 29.39 -28.53
CA THR A 138 28.06 29.27 -29.11
C THR A 138 28.25 30.26 -30.25
N ALA A 139 27.28 30.38 -31.16
CA ALA A 139 27.34 31.34 -32.25
C ALA A 139 27.34 32.80 -31.76
N GLU A 140 26.56 33.12 -30.72
CA GLU A 140 26.57 34.45 -30.10
C GLU A 140 27.92 34.77 -29.44
N ILE A 141 28.53 33.81 -28.74
CA ILE A 141 29.86 33.96 -28.12
C ILE A 141 30.93 34.19 -29.20
N GLU A 142 30.88 33.43 -30.30
CA GLU A 142 31.79 33.61 -31.44
C GLU A 142 31.65 35.00 -32.08
N ALA A 143 30.42 35.48 -32.28
CA ALA A 143 30.15 36.80 -32.81
C ALA A 143 30.67 37.91 -31.89
N ILE A 144 30.41 37.82 -30.58
CA ILE A 144 30.94 38.76 -29.59
C ILE A 144 32.47 38.73 -29.57
N GLY A 145 33.07 37.54 -29.67
CA GLY A 145 34.52 37.38 -29.76
C GLY A 145 35.12 38.09 -30.99
N ALA A 146 34.47 37.99 -32.14
CA ALA A 146 34.87 38.68 -33.36
C ALA A 146 34.75 40.21 -33.22
N ASP A 147 33.65 40.70 -32.66
CA ASP A 147 33.43 42.13 -32.40
C ASP A 147 34.49 42.70 -31.45
N LEU A 148 34.84 41.96 -30.40
CA LEU A 148 35.91 42.36 -29.46
C LEU A 148 37.29 42.38 -30.12
N ALA A 149 37.58 41.42 -31.01
CA ALA A 149 38.82 41.40 -31.76
C ALA A 149 38.92 42.62 -32.70
N GLN A 150 37.83 42.98 -33.37
CA GLN A 150 37.77 44.16 -34.23
C GLN A 150 37.96 45.46 -33.43
N LEU A 151 37.27 45.60 -32.29
CA LEU A 151 37.45 46.74 -31.39
C LEU A 151 38.90 46.84 -30.88
N GLY A 152 39.56 45.71 -30.62
CA GLY A 152 40.97 45.65 -30.28
C GLY A 152 41.86 46.17 -31.41
N ALA A 153 41.62 45.73 -32.65
CA ALA A 153 42.35 46.20 -33.83
C ALA A 153 42.14 47.71 -34.07
N ASP A 154 40.91 48.19 -33.96
CA ASP A 154 40.58 49.62 -34.13
C ASP A 154 41.26 50.48 -33.06
N ARG A 155 41.29 50.01 -31.81
CA ARG A 155 42.02 50.66 -30.71
C ARG A 155 43.52 50.73 -31.00
N ASP A 156 44.11 49.64 -31.46
CA ASP A 156 45.55 49.56 -31.73
C ASP A 156 45.93 50.43 -32.93
N ALA A 157 45.08 50.48 -33.97
CA ALA A 157 45.23 51.40 -35.10
C ALA A 157 45.14 52.87 -34.64
N ALA A 158 44.12 53.22 -33.85
CA ALA A 158 43.98 54.58 -33.30
C ALA A 158 45.18 54.97 -32.42
N ARG A 159 45.73 54.01 -31.66
CA ARG A 159 46.95 54.23 -30.88
C ARG A 159 48.15 54.50 -31.77
N ALA A 160 48.35 53.71 -32.83
CA ALA A 160 49.43 53.92 -33.78
C ALA A 160 49.31 55.28 -34.48
N ASP A 161 48.10 55.69 -34.87
CA ASP A 161 47.84 57.00 -35.45
C ASP A 161 48.18 58.14 -34.48
N LEU A 162 47.84 58.00 -33.19
CA LEU A 162 48.18 58.97 -32.16
C LEU A 162 49.68 59.04 -31.88
N GLU A 163 50.38 57.90 -31.87
CA GLU A 163 51.83 57.83 -31.73
C GLU A 163 52.53 58.50 -32.93
N HIS A 164 52.06 58.22 -34.15
CA HIS A 164 52.56 58.88 -35.37
C HIS A 164 52.32 60.39 -35.35
N PHE A 165 51.12 60.82 -34.94
CA PHE A 165 50.81 62.24 -34.78
C PHE A 165 51.71 62.92 -33.75
N ALA A 166 51.99 62.27 -32.61
CA ALA A 166 52.89 62.80 -31.59
C ALA A 166 54.33 62.95 -32.11
N GLU A 167 54.79 62.00 -32.94
CA GLU A 167 56.09 62.08 -33.60
C GLU A 167 56.16 63.22 -34.61
N LEU A 168 55.17 63.35 -35.50
CA LEU A 168 55.06 64.47 -36.45
C LEU A 168 55.00 65.82 -35.72
N ARG A 169 54.26 65.89 -34.61
CA ARG A 169 54.19 67.09 -33.77
C ARG A 169 55.56 67.47 -33.24
N ARG A 170 56.36 66.50 -32.78
CA ARG A 170 57.73 66.74 -32.30
C ARG A 170 58.65 67.22 -33.42
N GLN A 171 58.52 66.68 -34.63
CA GLN A 171 59.32 67.07 -35.79
C GLN A 171 59.01 68.49 -36.28
N ILE A 172 57.72 68.86 -36.30
CA ILE A 172 57.29 70.20 -36.73
C ILE A 172 57.47 71.24 -35.61
N GLY A 173 57.52 70.82 -34.34
CA GLY A 173 57.85 71.69 -33.21
C GLY A 173 56.69 72.53 -32.68
N PHE A 174 55.43 72.12 -32.92
CA PHE A 174 54.24 72.81 -32.37
C PHE A 174 53.66 72.06 -31.15
N ASP A 175 53.02 72.80 -30.25
CA ASP A 175 52.34 72.25 -29.07
C ASP A 175 50.83 72.42 -29.16
N LEU A 176 50.10 71.51 -28.51
CA LEU A 176 48.65 71.57 -28.37
C LEU A 176 48.32 71.89 -26.90
N VAL A 177 47.68 73.02 -26.67
CA VAL A 177 47.33 73.49 -25.31
C VAL A 177 45.82 73.62 -25.16
N PRO A 178 45.21 73.07 -24.10
CA PRO A 178 43.81 73.28 -23.81
C PRO A 178 43.57 74.73 -23.34
N TYR A 179 42.64 75.43 -24.00
CA TYR A 179 42.22 76.79 -23.67
C TYR A 179 40.70 76.95 -23.84
N ARG A 180 39.99 77.29 -22.76
CA ARG A 180 38.55 77.58 -22.74
C ARG A 180 37.69 76.55 -23.52
N ASN A 181 37.76 75.28 -23.14
CA ASN A 181 37.06 74.15 -23.79
C ASN A 181 37.47 73.88 -25.26
N ARG A 182 38.63 74.35 -25.69
CA ARG A 182 39.16 74.13 -27.05
C ARG A 182 40.64 73.77 -26.98
N VAL A 183 41.15 73.11 -28.01
CA VAL A 183 42.58 72.84 -28.16
C VAL A 183 43.15 73.85 -29.15
N VAL A 184 44.22 74.55 -28.79
CA VAL A 184 44.88 75.57 -29.61
C VAL A 184 46.29 75.10 -29.96
N ILE A 185 46.73 75.38 -31.18
CA ILE A 185 48.08 75.09 -31.68
C ILE A 185 49.00 76.26 -31.33
N VAL A 186 50.13 75.99 -30.67
CA VAL A 186 51.17 76.95 -30.31
C VAL A 186 52.44 76.60 -31.07
N VAL A 187 53.06 77.57 -31.74
CA VAL A 187 54.31 77.38 -32.50
C VAL A 187 55.46 78.19 -31.90
N PRO A 188 56.73 77.82 -32.15
CA PRO A 188 57.90 78.55 -31.65
C PRO A 188 57.91 80.00 -32.12
N GLN A 189 58.51 80.87 -31.30
CA GLN A 189 58.55 82.31 -31.56
C GLN A 189 59.35 82.61 -32.84
N GLY A 190 58.70 83.27 -33.81
CA GLY A 190 59.26 83.58 -35.12
C GLY A 190 58.69 82.74 -36.26
N GLU A 191 57.98 81.65 -35.95
CA GLU A 191 57.24 80.87 -36.94
C GLU A 191 55.79 81.33 -37.05
N THR A 192 55.28 81.40 -38.28
CA THR A 192 53.90 81.81 -38.56
C THR A 192 53.16 80.65 -39.17
N ILE A 193 52.09 80.18 -38.52
CA ILE A 193 51.17 79.21 -39.14
C ILE A 193 50.42 79.95 -40.25
N THR A 194 50.86 79.75 -41.48
CA THR A 194 50.14 80.23 -42.66
C THR A 194 49.06 79.24 -43.05
N ARG A 195 48.00 79.73 -43.69
CA ARG A 195 46.93 78.87 -44.19
C ARG A 195 47.49 78.00 -45.32
N TRP A 196 47.68 76.71 -45.08
CA TRP A 196 48.10 75.77 -46.12
C TRP A 196 46.91 75.46 -47.04
N ASN A 197 47.04 75.76 -48.33
CA ASN A 197 46.18 75.25 -49.40
C ASN A 197 46.97 74.20 -50.20
N ALA A 198 46.58 72.93 -50.14
CA ALA A 198 47.16 71.89 -50.98
C ALA A 198 46.26 71.67 -52.22
N PRO A 199 46.83 71.53 -53.44
CA PRO A 199 46.03 71.31 -54.65
C PRO A 199 45.27 69.98 -54.52
N GLY A 200 43.94 70.02 -54.63
CA GLY A 200 43.07 68.84 -54.53
C GLY A 200 42.40 68.63 -53.17
N LEU A 201 42.77 69.37 -52.12
CA LEU A 201 41.97 69.45 -50.90
C LEU A 201 40.89 70.52 -51.11
N SER A 202 39.62 70.10 -50.99
CA SER A 202 38.44 70.96 -51.11
C SER A 202 38.57 72.21 -50.21
N ASN A 203 38.05 73.37 -50.67
CA ASN A 203 37.91 74.62 -49.90
C ASN A 203 37.05 74.49 -48.61
N LEU A 204 36.72 73.25 -48.22
CA LEU A 204 36.07 72.85 -47.00
C LEU A 204 37.10 72.28 -46.02
N ALA A 205 37.56 73.12 -45.10
CA ALA A 205 38.21 72.63 -43.89
C ALA A 205 37.13 72.06 -42.96
N ARG A 206 37.17 70.75 -42.69
CA ARG A 206 36.40 70.15 -41.60
C ARG A 206 37.21 70.31 -40.31
N TYR A 207 36.71 71.17 -39.42
CA TYR A 207 37.24 71.33 -38.06
C TYR A 207 36.10 70.98 -37.10
N ASN A 208 36.30 69.99 -36.22
CA ASN A 208 35.28 69.47 -35.28
C ASN A 208 33.93 69.12 -35.94
N GLY A 209 33.95 68.41 -37.09
CA GLY A 209 32.74 67.89 -37.74
C GLY A 209 31.81 68.96 -38.35
N ARG A 210 32.18 70.24 -38.34
CA ARG A 210 31.41 71.33 -38.96
C ARG A 210 32.10 71.85 -40.22
N MET A 211 31.27 72.20 -41.21
CA MET A 211 31.72 72.70 -42.50
C MET A 211 31.75 74.23 -42.49
N PHE A 212 32.92 74.82 -42.74
CA PHE A 212 33.09 76.26 -42.85
C PHE A 212 33.48 76.63 -44.27
N ARG A 213 32.80 77.63 -44.85
CA ARG A 213 33.20 78.23 -46.13
C ARG A 213 34.26 79.28 -45.85
N VAL A 214 35.42 79.12 -46.45
CA VAL A 214 36.48 80.13 -46.42
C VAL A 214 36.08 81.28 -47.35
N VAL A 215 35.90 82.49 -46.79
CA VAL A 215 35.72 83.72 -47.57
C VAL A 215 37.03 84.47 -47.58
N GLN A 216 37.46 84.91 -48.76
CA GLN A 216 38.63 85.76 -48.97
C GLN A 216 38.20 87.19 -48.64
N VAL A 217 38.94 87.88 -47.78
CA VAL A 217 38.76 89.33 -47.57
C VAL A 217 39.88 90.00 -48.35
N ASP A 218 39.50 90.93 -49.24
CA ASP A 218 40.41 91.73 -50.05
C ASP A 218 41.36 92.58 -49.21
#